data_AF-A0A7Y3FPG9-F1
#
_entry.id   AF-A0A7Y3FPG9-F1
#
_cell.length_a   1.000
_cell.length_b   1.000
_cell.length_c   1.000
_cell.angle_alpha   90.00
_cell.angle_beta   90.00
_cell.angle_gamma   90.00
#
_symmetry.space_group_name_H-M   'P 1'
#
loop_
_entity.id
_entity.type
_entity.pdbx_description
1 polymer ?
#
loop_
_entity_poly.entity_id
_entity_poly.type
_entity_poly.pdbx_seq_one_letter_code
_entity_poly.pdbx_strand_id
1 'polypeptide(L)' 'MMTLITEHGPLDLCFAPAGFPEGYSTLSEDASVIEVSATALPVASLEDVVTSKRAAGRPKDIVALPPLEARPRRT' A
#
# COMPACT_ATOMS: atom_id res chain seq x y z
N MET A 1 1.94 -10.05 8.76
CA MET A 1 1.50 -8.69 9.11
C MET A 1 1.19 -8.67 10.58
N MET A 2 1.66 -7.66 11.31
CA MET A 2 1.32 -7.47 12.72
C MET A 2 0.72 -6.08 12.91
N THR A 3 -0.13 -5.90 13.90
CA THR A 3 -0.69 -4.60 14.26
C THR A 3 -0.08 -4.15 15.58
N LEU A 4 0.60 -3.01 15.57
CA LEU A 4 1.12 -2.34 16.75
C LEU A 4 0.02 -1.46 17.35
N ILE A 5 -0.20 -1.56 18.65
CA ILE A 5 -1.12 -0.66 19.36
C ILE A 5 -0.30 0.50 19.89
N THR A 6 -0.59 1.70 19.39
CA THR A 6 0.08 2.94 19.79
C THR A 6 -0.90 3.85 20.50
N GLU A 7 -0.40 4.91 21.15
CA GLU A 7 -1.25 5.97 21.72
C GLU A 7 -2.06 6.72 20.64
N HIS A 8 -1.65 6.63 19.38
CA HIS A 8 -2.31 7.25 18.23
C HIS A 8 -3.20 6.27 17.44
N GLY A 9 -3.41 5.06 17.96
CA GLY A 9 -4.23 4.02 17.34
C GLY A 9 -3.44 2.85 16.74
N PRO A 10 -4.11 1.92 16.05
CA PRO A 10 -3.48 0.74 15.47
C PRO A 10 -2.62 1.08 14.24
N LEU A 11 -1.39 0.57 14.19
CA LEU A 11 -0.48 0.68 13.05
C LEU A 11 -0.13 -0.70 12.51
N ASP A 12 -0.44 -0.97 11.25
CA ASP A 12 -0.08 -2.22 10.60
C ASP A 12 1.37 -2.19 10.10
N LEU A 13 2.18 -3.16 10.54
CA LEU A 13 3.52 -3.41 10.04
C LEU A 13 3.53 -4.69 9.17
N CYS A 14 3.96 -4.53 7.91
CA CYS A 14 4.00 -5.60 6.93
C CYS A 14 5.33 -5.59 6.18
N PHE A 15 6.13 -6.66 6.35
CA PHE A 15 7.43 -6.80 5.69
C PHE A 15 7.30 -7.23 4.22
N ALA A 16 6.43 -8.19 3.95
CA ALA A 16 6.15 -8.71 2.61
C ALA A 16 4.64 -8.66 2.36
N PRO A 17 4.12 -7.56 1.79
CA PRO A 17 2.74 -7.47 1.35
C PRO A 17 2.41 -8.58 0.34
N ALA A 18 1.15 -9.01 0.29
CA ALA A 18 0.72 -9.97 -0.72
C ALA A 18 1.08 -9.42 -2.12
N GLY A 19 1.64 -10.27 -2.99
CA GLY A 19 2.13 -9.85 -4.31
C GLY A 19 3.59 -9.33 -4.33
N PHE A 20 4.23 -9.15 -3.18
CA PHE A 20 5.59 -8.60 -3.07
C PHE A 20 6.45 -9.43 -2.10
N PRO A 21 7.01 -10.57 -2.55
CA PRO A 21 7.83 -11.44 -1.70
C PRO A 21 9.12 -10.77 -1.22
N GLU A 22 9.69 -9.85 -2.00
CA GLU A 22 10.86 -9.03 -1.67
C GLU A 22 10.48 -7.81 -0.81
N GLY A 23 9.19 -7.54 -0.66
CA GLY A 23 8.68 -6.54 0.28
C GLY A 23 9.03 -5.11 -0.09
N TYR A 24 9.59 -4.38 0.88
CA TYR A 24 9.83 -2.93 0.76
C TYR A 24 10.79 -2.57 -0.39
N SER A 25 11.80 -3.38 -0.69
CA SER A 25 12.78 -3.03 -1.73
C SER A 25 12.10 -2.81 -3.08
N THR A 26 11.22 -3.73 -3.49
CA THR A 26 10.45 -3.60 -4.74
C THR A 26 9.49 -2.43 -4.69
N LEU A 27 8.74 -2.27 -3.59
CA LEU A 27 7.76 -1.18 -3.47
C LEU A 27 8.39 0.21 -3.46
N SER A 28 9.63 0.32 -3.00
CA SER A 28 10.34 1.60 -2.90
C SER A 28 10.79 2.15 -4.25
N GLU A 29 10.94 1.29 -5.26
CA GLU A 29 11.40 1.67 -6.60
C GLU A 29 10.37 2.55 -7.32
N ASP A 30 9.08 2.19 -7.20
CA ASP A 30 7.96 2.89 -7.85
C ASP A 30 7.18 3.80 -6.88
N ALA A 31 7.72 4.05 -5.68
CA ALA A 31 7.04 4.86 -4.67
C ALA A 31 6.93 6.34 -5.10
N SER A 32 5.73 6.90 -4.93
CA SER A 32 5.53 8.34 -5.02
C SER A 32 5.85 8.99 -3.67
N VAL A 33 6.66 10.05 -3.67
CA VAL A 33 6.92 10.83 -2.46
C VAL A 33 5.85 11.90 -2.30
N ILE A 34 5.19 11.92 -1.14
CA ILE A 34 4.26 12.98 -0.77
C ILE A 34 4.77 13.70 0.48
N GLU A 35 4.49 14.99 0.59
CA GLU A 35 4.77 15.76 1.80
C GLU A 35 3.59 15.63 2.77
N VAL A 36 3.87 15.13 3.97
CA VAL A 36 2.91 15.12 5.08
C VAL A 36 3.51 15.95 6.20
N SER A 37 2.90 17.11 6.48
CA SER A 37 3.45 18.13 7.37
C SER A 37 4.84 18.60 6.92
N ALA A 38 5.92 18.19 7.59
CA ALA A 38 7.30 18.52 7.26
C ALA A 38 8.12 17.26 6.95
N THR A 39 7.45 16.21 6.48
CA THR A 39 8.06 14.90 6.25
C THR A 39 7.73 14.39 4.85
N ALA A 40 8.78 14.23 4.04
CA ALA A 40 8.74 13.53 2.76
C ALA A 40 8.53 12.03 3.01
N LEU A 41 7.34 11.53 2.66
CA LEU A 41 6.93 10.15 2.90
C LEU A 41 6.78 9.40 1.58
N PRO A 42 7.54 8.30 1.35
CA PRO A 42 7.29 7.41 0.23
C PRO A 42 5.98 6.65 0.43
N VAL A 43 5.15 6.65 -0.60
CA VAL A 43 3.86 5.94 -0.65
C VAL A 43 3.85 5.07 -1.89
N ALA A 44 3.52 3.79 -1.70
CA ALA A 44 3.44 2.81 -2.77
C ALA A 44 2.56 3.31 -3.93
N SER A 45 2.95 2.97 -5.15
CA SER A 45 2.20 3.36 -6.34
C SER A 45 0.78 2.78 -6.28
N LEU A 46 -0.16 3.43 -6.98
CA LEU A 46 -1.51 2.89 -7.09
C LEU A 46 -1.52 1.50 -7.73
N GLU A 47 -0.62 1.26 -8.69
CA GLU A 47 -0.47 -0.03 -9.37
C GLU A 47 -0.04 -1.13 -8.39
N ASP A 48 0.92 -0.83 -7.51
CA ASP A 48 1.35 -1.76 -6.47
C ASP A 48 0.27 -2.05 -5.44
N VAL A 49 -0.49 -1.02 -5.06
CA VAL A 49 -1.64 -1.21 -4.17
C VAL A 49 -2.66 -2.15 -4.81
N VAL A 50 -3.01 -1.96 -6.09
CA VAL A 50 -3.93 -2.84 -6.82
C VAL A 50 -3.37 -4.27 -6.90
N THR A 51 -2.09 -4.44 -7.25
CA THR A 51 -1.41 -5.74 -7.28
C THR A 51 -1.52 -6.44 -5.93
N SER A 52 -1.25 -5.72 -4.84
CA SER A 52 -1.32 -6.29 -3.49
C SER A 52 -2.73 -6.69 -3.09
N LYS A 53 -3.73 -5.88 -3.44
CA LYS A 53 -5.15 -6.15 -3.15
C LYS A 53 -5.67 -7.35 -3.92
N ARG A 54 -5.32 -7.49 -5.20
CA ARG A 54 -5.65 -8.68 -6.01
C ARG A 54 -5.01 -9.95 -5.43
N ALA A 55 -3.73 -9.88 -5.08
CA ALA A 55 -3.01 -11.02 -4.50
C ALA A 55 -3.57 -11.42 -3.11
N ALA A 56 -4.02 -10.46 -2.32
CA ALA A 56 -4.60 -10.70 -1.01
C ALA A 56 -6.00 -11.33 -1.06
N GLY A 57 -6.85 -10.92 -2.00
CA GLY A 57 -8.13 -11.56 -2.29
C GLY A 57 -9.15 -11.61 -1.14
N ARG A 58 -9.00 -10.79 -0.09
CA ARG A 58 -9.93 -10.79 1.06
C ARG A 58 -11.26 -10.15 0.62
N PRO A 59 -12.40 -10.46 1.27
CA PRO A 59 -13.69 -9.86 0.91
C PRO A 59 -13.68 -8.33 0.83
N LYS A 60 -12.97 -7.67 1.76
CA LYS A 60 -12.81 -6.21 1.74
C LYS A 60 -11.92 -5.69 0.60
N ASP A 61 -10.94 -6.48 0.17
CA ASP A 61 -10.04 -6.10 -0.93
C ASP A 61 -10.79 -6.22 -2.28
N ILE A 62 -11.61 -7.26 -2.46
CA ILE A 62 -12.46 -7.45 -3.64
C ILE A 62 -13.40 -6.24 -3.83
N VAL A 63 -14.02 -5.77 -2.75
CA VAL A 63 -14.90 -4.59 -2.78
C VAL A 63 -14.14 -3.30 -3.08
N ALA A 64 -12.90 -3.18 -2.61
CA ALA A 64 -12.07 -1.99 -2.79
C ALA A 64 -11.41 -1.88 -4.18
N LEU A 65 -11.25 -2.99 -4.91
CA LEU A 65 -10.55 -3.03 -6.20
C LEU A 65 -11.19 -2.16 -7.31
N PRO A 66 -12.52 -2.24 -7.57
CA PRO A 66 -13.13 -1.48 -8.67
C PRO A 66 -12.86 0.04 -8.63
N PRO A 67 -13.04 0.77 -7.51
CA PRO A 67 -12.74 2.20 -7.49
C PRO A 67 -11.23 2.52 -7.59
N LEU A 68 -10.34 1.61 -7.17
CA LEU A 68 -8.89 1.79 -7.33
C LEU A 68 -8.47 1.66 -8.80
N GLU A 69 -9.04 0.68 -9.50
CA GLU A 69 -8.75 0.41 -10.92
C GLU A 69 -9.33 1.48 -11.85
N ALA A 70 -10.43 2.12 -11.47
CA ALA A 70 -11.03 3.21 -12.23
C ALA A 70 -10.24 4.53 -12.15
N ARG A 71 -9.28 4.64 -11.25
CA ARG A 71 -8.56 5.89 -11.00
C ARG A 71 -7.49 6.12 -12.08
N PRO A 72 -7.44 7.31 -12.71
CA PRO A 72 -6.49 7.59 -13.78
C PRO A 72 -5.05 7.54 -13.26
N ARG A 73 -4.19 6.86 -14.02
CA ARG A 73 -2.73 6.85 -13.76
C ARG A 73 -2.22 8.29 -13.92
N ARG A 74 -1.59 8.83 -12.88
CA ARG A 74 -0.85 10.09 -13.02
C ARG A 74 0.45 9.77 -13.74
N THR A 75 0.57 10.23 -14.99
CA THR A 75 1.82 10.28 -15.76
C THR A 75 2.78 11.31 -15.20
#